data_AF-A0A7X8QGI9-F1
#
_entry.id   AF-A0A7X8QGI9-F1
#
_cell.length_a   1.000
_cell.length_b   1.000
_cell.length_c   1.000
_cell.angle_alpha   90.00
_cell.angle_beta   90.00
_cell.angle_gamma   90.00
#
_symmetry.space_group_name_H-M   'P 1'
#
loop_
_entity.id
_entity.type
_entity.pdbx_description
1 polymer ?
#
loop_
_entity_poly.entity_id
_entity_poly.type
_entity_poly.pdbx_seq_one_letter_code
_entity_poly.pdbx_strand_id
1 'polypeptide(L)'
;MKRKRLFSIMLIFAIVMALTACSILTDSPKLLTKEGIKPYELSESEKYILQSFGMEHNAQIISFHAPKEAITMNVNVYKLESNENWSNIGGGAISIGKERVPSEQLIGTFTIQLKDNYAIDFNVNTNGRASFRTDEIILDTEIMASTKSFLREFQEIELNKEIPVALMIYDNGTTMRSYSLQDYFEPSKFDGMDLVQVVTITFTDKEF
;
A
#
# COMPACT_ATOMS: atom_id res chain seq x y z
N MET A 1 61.41 -20.55 1.12
CA MET A 1 60.71 -19.35 0.60
C MET A 1 59.37 -19.63 -0.09
N LYS A 2 59.19 -20.71 -0.88
CA LYS A 2 57.93 -20.99 -1.62
C LYS A 2 56.69 -21.25 -0.72
N ARG A 3 56.84 -21.97 0.40
CA ARG A 3 55.72 -22.31 1.31
C ARG A 3 55.13 -21.12 2.07
N LYS A 4 55.95 -20.13 2.46
CA LYS A 4 55.49 -18.88 3.09
C LYS A 4 54.74 -17.97 2.09
N ARG A 5 55.17 -17.93 0.83
CA ARG A 5 54.46 -17.21 -0.25
C ARG A 5 53.09 -17.82 -0.56
N LEU A 6 52.97 -19.15 -0.58
CA LEU A 6 51.68 -19.85 -0.79
C LEU A 6 50.68 -19.58 0.35
N PHE A 7 51.13 -19.60 1.60
CA PHE A 7 50.28 -19.25 2.74
C PHE A 7 49.82 -17.79 2.72
N SER A 8 50.69 -16.83 2.36
CA SER A 8 50.27 -15.42 2.18
C SER A 8 49.23 -15.24 1.08
N ILE A 9 49.36 -15.96 -0.05
CA ILE A 9 48.40 -15.87 -1.16
C ILE A 9 47.04 -16.42 -0.74
N MET A 10 47.02 -17.54 -0.01
CA MET A 10 45.77 -18.15 0.48
C MET A 10 45.05 -17.27 1.52
N LEU A 11 45.80 -16.60 2.40
CA LEU A 11 45.25 -15.66 3.37
C LEU A 11 44.65 -14.41 2.70
N ILE A 12 45.33 -13.87 1.67
CA ILE A 12 44.81 -12.75 0.88
C ILE A 12 43.51 -13.15 0.16
N PHE A 13 43.45 -14.36 -0.40
CA PHE A 13 42.25 -14.85 -1.09
C PHE A 13 41.06 -15.04 -0.11
N ALA A 14 41.32 -15.52 1.11
CA ALA A 14 40.29 -15.62 2.16
C ALA A 14 39.79 -14.24 2.63
N ILE A 15 40.68 -13.25 2.74
CA ILE A 15 40.31 -11.87 3.09
C ILE A 15 39.49 -11.22 1.96
N VAL A 16 39.86 -11.41 0.70
CA VAL A 16 39.10 -10.88 -0.46
C VAL A 16 37.70 -11.51 -0.53
N MET A 17 37.55 -12.82 -0.29
CA MET A 17 36.23 -13.46 -0.23
C MET A 17 35.38 -12.96 0.96
N ALA A 18 35.99 -12.70 2.13
CA ALA A 18 35.30 -12.11 3.27
C ALA A 18 34.82 -10.66 3.02
N LEU A 19 35.55 -9.90 2.19
CA LEU A 19 35.18 -8.52 1.83
C LEU A 19 34.02 -8.43 0.83
N THR A 20 33.82 -9.44 -0.03
CA THR A 20 32.67 -9.47 -0.96
C THR A 20 31.33 -9.77 -0.29
N ALA A 21 31.36 -10.45 0.86
CA ALA A 21 30.17 -10.73 1.68
C ALA A 21 29.65 -9.49 2.45
N CYS A 22 30.44 -8.41 2.48
CA CYS A 22 30.06 -7.10 3.00
C CYS A 22 29.69 -6.11 1.90
N SER A 23 29.29 -6.59 0.72
CA SER A 23 28.43 -5.79 -0.14
C SER A 23 27.06 -5.75 0.54
N ILE A 24 26.91 -4.83 1.49
CA ILE A 24 25.62 -4.42 2.02
C ILE A 24 24.78 -4.09 0.80
N LEU A 25 23.87 -5.00 0.45
CA LEU A 25 22.76 -4.71 -0.43
C LEU A 25 22.10 -3.50 0.24
N THR A 26 22.30 -2.32 -0.33
CA THR A 26 21.51 -1.16 0.04
C THR A 26 20.08 -1.55 -0.25
N ASP A 27 19.34 -1.92 0.79
CA ASP A 27 17.91 -2.26 0.77
C ASP A 27 17.14 -1.02 0.28
N SER A 28 17.18 -0.84 -1.03
CA SER A 28 16.39 0.15 -1.72
C SER A 28 14.98 -0.40 -1.82
N PRO A 29 13.94 0.43 -1.68
CA PRO A 29 12.57 -0.03 -1.81
C PRO A 29 12.40 -0.77 -3.14
N LYS A 30 11.71 -1.92 -3.10
CA LYS A 30 11.36 -2.72 -4.28
C LYS A 30 10.27 -2.02 -5.09
N LEU A 31 10.68 -0.96 -5.79
CA LEU A 31 9.82 -0.19 -6.66
C LEU A 31 9.50 -0.97 -7.93
N LEU A 32 8.35 -0.66 -8.51
CA LEU A 32 7.93 -1.22 -9.78
C LEU A 32 8.74 -0.62 -10.93
N THR A 33 8.99 -1.45 -11.94
CA THR A 33 9.57 -1.03 -13.22
C THR A 33 8.55 -1.00 -14.35
N LYS A 34 7.46 -1.78 -14.22
CA LYS A 34 6.31 -1.77 -15.12
C LYS A 34 5.26 -0.83 -14.53
N GLU A 35 4.68 0.02 -15.37
CA GLU A 35 3.54 0.87 -15.03
C GLU A 35 2.38 0.01 -14.49
N GLY A 36 1.86 0.38 -13.33
CA GLY A 36 0.84 -0.36 -12.61
C GLY A 36 0.97 -0.25 -11.10
N ILE A 37 0.19 -1.04 -10.40
CA ILE A 37 0.13 -1.07 -8.94
C ILE A 37 0.06 -2.52 -8.46
N LYS A 38 0.81 -2.87 -7.40
CA LYS A 38 0.75 -4.21 -6.80
C LYS A 38 1.17 -4.18 -5.32
N PRO A 39 0.82 -5.21 -4.53
CA PRO A 39 1.33 -5.35 -3.18
C PRO A 39 2.87 -5.37 -3.14
N TYR A 40 3.46 -4.67 -2.19
CA TYR A 40 4.90 -4.67 -1.99
C TYR A 40 5.37 -6.05 -1.54
N GLU A 41 6.43 -6.56 -2.18
CA GLU A 41 7.00 -7.88 -1.86
C GLU A 41 7.90 -7.80 -0.63
N LEU A 42 7.29 -7.97 0.54
CA LEU A 42 7.99 -8.02 1.82
C LEU A 42 8.92 -9.25 1.89
N SER A 43 10.15 -9.04 2.33
CA SER A 43 11.05 -10.10 2.79
C SER A 43 10.53 -10.72 4.09
N GLU A 44 11.08 -11.88 4.46
CA GLU A 44 10.71 -12.52 5.73
C GLU A 44 11.07 -11.65 6.95
N SER A 45 12.17 -10.88 6.88
CA SER A 45 12.51 -9.93 7.95
C SER A 45 11.52 -8.77 8.00
N GLU A 46 11.11 -8.20 6.86
CA GLU A 46 10.12 -7.12 6.80
C GLU A 46 8.75 -7.60 7.33
N LYS A 47 8.33 -8.82 6.99
CA LYS A 47 7.11 -9.45 7.56
C LYS A 47 7.21 -9.62 9.07
N TYR A 48 8.32 -10.17 9.57
CA TYR A 48 8.54 -10.34 11.01
C TYR A 48 8.43 -9.02 11.78
N ILE A 49 8.98 -7.93 11.22
CA ILE A 49 8.88 -6.61 11.84
C ILE A 49 7.40 -6.16 11.89
N LEU A 50 6.66 -6.23 10.79
CA LEU A 50 5.23 -5.87 10.79
C LEU A 50 4.40 -6.71 11.78
N GLN A 51 4.69 -8.01 11.87
CA GLN A 51 4.06 -8.93 12.83
C GLN A 51 4.38 -8.54 14.28
N SER A 52 5.63 -8.17 14.56
CA SER A 52 6.06 -7.75 15.90
C SER A 52 5.34 -6.49 16.39
N PHE A 53 4.86 -5.65 15.47
CA PHE A 53 4.00 -4.49 15.77
C PHE A 53 2.49 -4.79 15.69
N GLY A 54 2.09 -6.04 15.44
CA GLY A 54 0.68 -6.41 15.30
C GLY A 54 -0.01 -5.86 14.04
N MET A 55 0.77 -5.56 12.98
CA MET A 55 0.26 -4.91 11.77
C MET A 55 -0.07 -5.89 10.63
N GLU A 56 0.19 -7.19 10.79
CA GLU A 56 0.12 -8.19 9.72
C GLU A 56 -1.25 -8.31 9.01
N HIS A 57 -2.34 -8.01 9.71
CA HIS A 57 -3.71 -8.11 9.19
C HIS A 57 -4.41 -6.75 9.05
N ASN A 58 -3.74 -5.68 9.48
CA ASN A 58 -4.30 -4.33 9.55
C ASN A 58 -3.52 -3.31 8.72
N ALA A 59 -2.49 -3.75 7.99
CA ALA A 59 -1.70 -2.86 7.16
C ALA A 59 -1.35 -3.49 5.82
N GLN A 60 -1.18 -2.64 4.81
CA GLN A 60 -0.63 -3.04 3.53
C GLN A 60 0.33 -1.98 3.00
N ILE A 61 1.40 -2.43 2.35
CA ILE A 61 2.28 -1.61 1.52
C ILE A 61 2.03 -2.00 0.07
N ILE A 62 1.87 -1.01 -0.78
CA ILE A 62 1.61 -1.15 -2.21
C ILE A 62 2.71 -0.40 -2.96
N SER A 63 3.34 -1.03 -3.94
CA SER A 63 4.23 -0.36 -4.89
C SER A 63 3.41 0.13 -6.07
N PHE A 64 3.67 1.36 -6.53
CA PHE A 64 3.07 1.90 -7.74
C PHE A 64 4.13 2.51 -8.65
N HIS A 65 3.84 2.45 -9.94
CA HIS A 65 4.54 3.16 -11.01
C HIS A 65 3.46 3.69 -11.94
N ALA A 66 3.16 4.98 -11.85
CA ALA A 66 2.11 5.59 -12.63
C ALA A 66 2.48 5.72 -14.11
N PRO A 67 1.50 5.75 -15.03
CA PRO A 67 1.71 6.09 -16.42
C PRO A 67 2.43 7.43 -16.57
N LYS A 68 3.19 7.59 -17.67
CA LYS A 68 3.99 8.80 -17.91
C LYS A 68 3.17 10.08 -17.83
N GLU A 69 1.91 10.03 -18.24
CA GLU A 69 0.98 11.14 -18.34
C GLU A 69 0.39 11.54 -16.98
N ALA A 70 0.44 10.66 -15.97
CA ALA A 70 -0.08 10.95 -14.65
C ALA A 70 0.74 12.05 -13.96
N ILE A 71 0.05 13.12 -13.56
CA ILE A 71 0.59 14.26 -12.81
C ILE A 71 0.28 14.12 -11.32
N THR A 72 -0.83 13.47 -11.01
CA THR A 72 -1.46 13.48 -9.70
C THR A 72 -1.90 12.08 -9.31
N MET A 73 -1.70 11.72 -8.05
CA MET A 73 -2.30 10.55 -7.40
C MET A 73 -3.27 11.04 -6.33
N ASN A 74 -4.53 10.67 -6.48
CA ASN A 74 -5.59 10.84 -5.49
C ASN A 74 -5.75 9.55 -4.68
N VAL A 75 -5.97 9.71 -3.39
CA VAL A 75 -6.42 8.66 -2.48
C VAL A 75 -7.76 9.12 -1.94
N ASN A 76 -8.79 8.29 -2.08
CA ASN A 76 -10.10 8.54 -1.51
C ASN A 76 -10.45 7.45 -0.51
N VAL A 77 -11.12 7.85 0.56
CA VAL A 77 -11.71 6.92 1.53
C VAL A 77 -13.20 7.17 1.55
N TYR A 78 -13.97 6.13 1.30
CA TYR A 78 -15.42 6.20 1.32
C TYR A 78 -16.00 5.32 2.42
N LYS A 79 -17.16 5.74 2.91
CA LYS A 79 -18.05 4.97 3.79
C LYS A 79 -19.36 4.72 3.04
N LEU A 80 -19.88 3.50 3.12
CA LEU A 80 -21.20 3.19 2.57
C LEU A 80 -22.29 3.78 3.46
N GLU A 81 -23.22 4.52 2.88
CA GLU A 81 -24.40 5.04 3.59
C GLU A 81 -25.58 4.09 3.42
N SER A 82 -26.60 4.26 4.26
CA SER A 82 -27.82 3.40 4.27
C SER A 82 -28.65 3.44 2.99
N ASN A 83 -28.35 4.36 2.07
CA ASN A 83 -29.02 4.50 0.77
C ASN A 83 -28.21 3.89 -0.37
N GLU A 84 -27.25 3.00 -0.06
CA GLU A 84 -26.35 2.34 -0.99
C GLU A 84 -25.39 3.28 -1.74
N ASN A 85 -25.26 4.54 -1.32
CA ASN A 85 -24.28 5.47 -1.89
C ASN A 85 -23.00 5.53 -1.07
N TRP A 86 -21.88 5.71 -1.76
CA TRP A 86 -20.60 5.99 -1.14
C TRP A 86 -20.49 7.47 -0.76
N SER A 87 -20.19 7.73 0.50
CA SER A 87 -19.86 9.06 1.02
C SER A 87 -18.35 9.17 1.21
N ASN A 88 -17.73 10.23 0.66
CA ASN A 88 -16.30 10.47 0.87
C ASN A 88 -16.06 11.00 2.29
N ILE A 89 -15.29 10.27 3.07
CA ILE A 89 -15.00 10.57 4.49
C ILE A 89 -13.54 10.99 4.71
N GLY A 90 -12.77 11.15 3.64
CA GLY A 90 -11.37 11.51 3.72
C GLY A 90 -10.60 11.10 2.48
N GLY A 91 -9.32 11.44 2.50
CA GLY A 91 -8.49 11.27 1.34
C GLY A 91 -7.24 12.11 1.43
N GLY A 92 -6.51 12.11 0.34
CA GLY A 92 -5.26 12.82 0.22
C GLY A 92 -4.78 12.77 -1.20
N ALA A 93 -3.80 13.59 -1.49
CA ALA A 93 -3.43 13.81 -2.86
C ALA A 93 -1.97 14.26 -2.95
N ILE A 94 -1.23 13.70 -3.92
CA ILE A 94 0.13 14.13 -4.25
C ILE A 94 0.22 14.47 -5.73
N SER A 95 1.03 15.48 -6.06
CA SER A 95 1.27 15.90 -7.44
C SER A 95 2.75 16.17 -7.66
N ILE A 96 3.24 15.82 -8.85
CA ILE A 96 4.58 16.21 -9.33
C ILE A 96 4.55 17.52 -10.13
N GLY A 97 3.38 18.14 -10.28
CA GLY A 97 3.19 19.41 -10.96
C GLY A 97 3.28 19.33 -12.49
N LYS A 98 2.69 20.32 -13.17
CA LYS A 98 2.75 20.42 -14.64
C LYS A 98 4.11 20.87 -15.17
N GLU A 99 4.88 21.58 -14.36
CA GLU A 99 6.22 22.07 -14.71
C GLU A 99 7.32 21.01 -14.51
N ARG A 100 6.94 19.76 -14.24
CA ARG A 100 7.87 18.64 -14.03
C ARG A 100 8.83 18.45 -15.20
N VAL A 101 9.99 17.87 -14.90
CA VAL A 101 10.88 17.38 -15.94
C VAL A 101 10.20 16.20 -16.65
N PRO A 102 10.22 16.08 -17.98
CA PRO A 102 9.52 15.00 -18.71
C PRO A 102 9.89 13.57 -18.29
N SER A 103 11.03 13.38 -17.62
CA SER A 103 11.48 12.11 -17.05
C SER A 103 10.89 11.77 -15.68
N GLU A 104 10.30 12.74 -14.98
CA GLU A 104 9.71 12.54 -13.65
C GLU A 104 8.36 11.84 -13.75
N GLN A 105 8.17 10.81 -12.94
CA GLN A 105 6.93 10.04 -12.87
C GLN A 105 6.57 9.78 -11.42
N LEU A 106 5.28 9.61 -11.15
CA LEU A 106 4.80 9.18 -9.85
C LEU A 106 5.17 7.70 -9.65
N ILE A 107 6.29 7.47 -8.96
CA ILE A 107 6.79 6.14 -8.61
C ILE A 107 7.05 6.14 -7.11
N GLY A 108 6.60 5.09 -6.43
CA GLY A 108 6.75 5.05 -4.99
C GLY A 108 6.00 3.92 -4.31
N THR A 109 5.77 4.10 -3.02
CA THR A 109 4.94 3.21 -2.21
C THR A 109 3.79 3.96 -1.56
N PHE A 110 2.65 3.28 -1.48
CA PHE A 110 1.49 3.69 -0.70
C PHE A 110 1.33 2.74 0.48
N THR A 111 1.12 3.27 1.68
CA THR A 111 0.85 2.46 2.86
C THR A 111 -0.53 2.76 3.42
N ILE A 112 -1.19 1.72 3.90
CA ILE A 112 -2.47 1.79 4.62
C ILE A 112 -2.27 1.14 5.98
N GLN A 113 -2.78 1.75 7.04
CA GLN A 113 -2.92 1.14 8.35
C GLN A 113 -4.33 1.41 8.90
N LEU A 114 -5.05 0.34 9.16
CA LEU A 114 -6.37 0.34 9.79
C LEU A 114 -6.22 0.45 11.31
N LYS A 115 -6.99 1.33 11.94
CA LYS A 115 -7.01 1.51 13.40
C LYS A 115 -8.25 0.87 14.01
N ASP A 116 -8.19 0.65 15.33
CA ASP A 116 -9.28 0.02 16.08
C ASP A 116 -10.52 0.91 16.18
N ASN A 117 -10.37 2.23 16.09
CA ASN A 117 -11.46 3.21 16.03
C ASN A 117 -11.95 3.49 14.59
N TYR A 118 -11.69 2.57 13.66
CA TYR A 118 -12.06 2.63 12.23
C TYR A 118 -11.46 3.80 11.45
N ALA A 119 -10.58 4.59 12.07
CA ALA A 119 -9.75 5.53 11.36
C ALA A 119 -8.75 4.79 10.46
N ILE A 120 -8.39 5.41 9.34
CA ILE A 120 -7.46 4.86 8.38
C ILE A 120 -6.32 5.85 8.23
N ASP A 121 -5.11 5.42 8.58
CA ASP A 121 -3.88 6.15 8.34
C ASP A 121 -3.30 5.69 7.00
N PHE A 122 -2.82 6.63 6.19
CA PHE A 122 -2.12 6.29 4.96
C PHE A 122 -0.99 7.26 4.63
N ASN A 123 0.02 6.72 3.95
CA ASN A 123 1.20 7.49 3.53
C ASN A 123 1.51 7.25 2.07
N VAL A 124 1.97 8.29 1.38
CA VAL A 124 2.51 8.20 0.04
C VAL A 124 3.99 8.56 0.09
N ASN A 125 4.86 7.63 -0.29
CA ASN A 125 6.30 7.80 -0.31
C ASN A 125 6.80 7.80 -1.76
N THR A 126 7.22 8.97 -2.24
CA THR A 126 7.87 9.18 -3.54
C THR A 126 9.21 9.89 -3.30
N ASN A 127 9.54 10.95 -4.05
CA ASN A 127 10.66 11.86 -3.75
C ASN A 127 10.43 12.70 -2.48
N GLY A 128 9.26 12.56 -1.84
CA GLY A 128 8.93 13.07 -0.52
C GLY A 128 7.97 12.12 0.19
N ARG A 129 7.50 12.53 1.38
CA ARG A 129 6.48 11.80 2.13
C ARG A 129 5.29 12.71 2.39
N ALA A 130 4.10 12.22 2.03
CA ALA A 130 2.82 12.77 2.46
C ALA A 130 2.11 11.77 3.38
N SER A 131 1.48 12.28 4.43
CA SER A 131 0.79 11.48 5.44
C SER A 131 -0.61 12.05 5.65
N PHE A 132 -1.60 11.17 5.70
CA PHE A 132 -3.00 11.52 5.82
C PHE A 132 -3.69 10.55 6.77
N ARG A 133 -4.84 10.97 7.30
CA ARG A 133 -5.65 10.18 8.21
C ARG A 133 -7.11 10.60 8.10
N THR A 134 -8.03 9.65 8.17
CA THR A 134 -9.46 9.92 8.33
C THR A 134 -9.83 10.15 9.78
N ASP A 135 -10.94 10.84 10.03
CA ASP A 135 -11.52 10.88 11.37
C ASP A 135 -11.95 9.48 11.84
N GLU A 136 -12.07 9.33 13.16
CA GLU A 136 -12.63 8.12 13.75
C GLU A 136 -14.13 8.01 13.50
N ILE A 137 -14.63 6.78 13.50
CA ILE A 137 -16.06 6.52 13.35
C ILE A 137 -16.60 6.00 14.67
N ILE A 138 -17.63 6.65 15.19
CA ILE A 138 -18.35 6.20 16.38
C ILE A 138 -19.54 5.38 15.90
N LEU A 139 -19.63 4.13 16.37
CA LEU A 139 -20.74 3.23 16.10
C LEU A 139 -21.59 3.09 17.36
N ASP A 140 -22.91 3.01 17.17
CA ASP A 140 -23.86 2.79 18.26
C ASP A 140 -23.92 1.33 18.72
N THR A 141 -23.29 0.42 17.95
CA THR A 141 -23.26 -1.01 18.18
C THR A 141 -21.83 -1.52 18.32
N GLU A 142 -21.66 -2.58 19.12
CA GLU A 142 -20.38 -3.27 19.25
C GLU A 142 -20.18 -4.20 18.04
N ILE A 143 -19.05 -4.03 17.34
CA ILE A 143 -18.69 -4.90 16.22
C ILE A 143 -18.20 -6.24 16.73
N MET A 144 -18.81 -7.32 16.25
CA MET A 144 -18.48 -8.70 16.62
C MET A 144 -17.66 -9.42 15.56
N ALA A 145 -17.80 -9.02 14.30
CA ALA A 145 -17.08 -9.62 13.18
C ALA A 145 -16.59 -8.56 12.20
N SER A 146 -15.45 -8.85 11.56
CA SER A 146 -14.95 -8.03 10.46
C SER A 146 -14.28 -8.87 9.40
N THR A 147 -14.31 -8.38 8.16
CA THR A 147 -13.46 -8.89 7.08
C THR A 147 -12.78 -7.74 6.36
N LYS A 148 -11.54 -7.99 5.97
CA LYS A 148 -10.66 -7.00 5.36
C LYS A 148 -10.08 -7.60 4.09
N SER A 149 -10.37 -6.96 2.97
CA SER A 149 -9.86 -7.34 1.67
C SER A 149 -8.89 -6.28 1.19
N PHE A 150 -7.67 -6.70 0.88
CA PHE A 150 -6.60 -5.84 0.37
C PHE A 150 -6.26 -6.21 -1.07
N LEU A 151 -5.57 -5.32 -1.80
CA LEU A 151 -5.06 -5.61 -3.14
C LEU A 151 -4.17 -6.86 -3.07
N ARG A 152 -4.34 -7.81 -4.00
CA ARG A 152 -3.56 -9.07 -4.00
C ARG A 152 -2.68 -9.23 -5.23
N GLU A 153 -3.14 -8.71 -6.35
CA GLU A 153 -2.52 -8.92 -7.65
C GLU A 153 -2.15 -7.58 -8.27
N PHE A 154 -1.27 -7.66 -9.25
CA PHE A 154 -0.90 -6.51 -10.07
C PHE A 154 -2.12 -6.03 -10.87
N GLN A 155 -2.33 -4.71 -10.89
CA GLN A 155 -3.31 -4.05 -11.73
C GLN A 155 -2.64 -3.00 -12.60
N GLU A 156 -3.03 -2.92 -13.87
CA GLU A 156 -2.63 -1.84 -14.75
C GLU A 156 -3.35 -0.56 -14.33
N ILE A 157 -2.63 0.57 -14.37
CA ILE A 157 -3.21 1.86 -14.05
C ILE A 157 -3.83 2.44 -15.32
N GLU A 158 -5.15 2.57 -15.31
CA GLU A 158 -5.90 3.38 -16.26
C GLU A 158 -6.08 4.80 -15.69
N LEU A 159 -5.77 5.83 -16.46
CA LEU A 159 -5.96 7.21 -16.01
C LEU A 159 -7.43 7.50 -15.71
N ASN A 160 -7.65 8.28 -14.65
CA ASN A 160 -8.97 8.74 -14.19
C ASN A 160 -9.93 7.60 -13.80
N LYS A 161 -9.42 6.40 -13.54
CA LYS A 161 -10.20 5.26 -13.05
C LYS A 161 -9.81 4.95 -11.60
N GLU A 162 -10.82 4.74 -10.76
CA GLU A 162 -10.60 4.32 -9.39
C GLU A 162 -10.16 2.86 -9.32
N ILE A 163 -9.10 2.62 -8.56
CA ILE A 163 -8.62 1.28 -8.21
C ILE A 163 -8.90 1.07 -6.72
N PRO A 164 -9.86 0.21 -6.34
CA PRO A 164 -10.04 -0.15 -4.93
C PRO A 164 -8.83 -0.97 -4.46
N VAL A 165 -8.23 -0.55 -3.34
CA VAL A 165 -7.02 -1.17 -2.78
C VAL A 165 -7.23 -1.76 -1.40
N ALA A 166 -8.24 -1.31 -0.67
CA ALA A 166 -8.67 -1.90 0.59
C ALA A 166 -10.19 -1.77 0.74
N LEU A 167 -10.84 -2.81 1.25
CA LEU A 167 -12.25 -2.88 1.58
C LEU A 167 -12.38 -3.48 2.99
N MET A 168 -13.03 -2.76 3.88
CA MET A 168 -13.23 -3.13 5.27
C MET A 168 -14.72 -3.19 5.56
N ILE A 169 -15.17 -4.31 6.11
CA ILE A 169 -16.58 -4.57 6.40
C ILE A 169 -16.66 -5.05 7.83
N TYR A 170 -17.57 -4.46 8.59
CA TYR A 170 -17.78 -4.70 10.00
C TYR A 170 -19.26 -4.95 10.25
N ASP A 171 -19.54 -5.88 11.15
CA ASP A 171 -20.89 -6.31 11.49
C ASP A 171 -20.97 -6.71 12.97
N ASN A 172 -22.11 -6.44 13.61
CA ASN A 172 -22.47 -6.89 14.96
C ASN A 172 -22.91 -8.36 14.96
N GLY A 173 -23.17 -8.93 13.79
CA GLY A 173 -23.44 -10.34 13.59
C GLY A 173 -22.20 -11.23 13.80
N THR A 174 -22.44 -12.54 13.90
CA THR A 174 -21.38 -13.56 14.09
C THR A 174 -20.97 -14.25 12.79
N THR A 175 -21.58 -13.88 11.67
CA THR A 175 -21.34 -14.51 10.36
C THR A 175 -20.94 -13.47 9.32
N MET A 176 -19.81 -13.69 8.65
CA MET A 176 -19.34 -12.81 7.57
C MET A 176 -19.40 -13.51 6.22
N ARG A 177 -19.94 -12.80 5.23
CA ARG A 177 -19.82 -13.21 3.82
C ARG A 177 -18.40 -12.91 3.34
N SER A 178 -17.98 -13.61 2.29
CA SER A 178 -16.74 -13.30 1.58
C SER A 178 -16.99 -12.19 0.59
N TYR A 179 -16.12 -11.18 0.58
CA TYR A 179 -16.19 -10.03 -0.33
C TYR A 179 -14.86 -9.81 -1.04
N SER A 180 -14.96 -9.32 -2.27
CA SER A 180 -13.84 -8.91 -3.10
C SER A 180 -13.77 -7.39 -3.21
N LEU A 181 -12.61 -6.86 -3.58
CA LEU A 181 -12.46 -5.42 -3.85
C LEU A 181 -13.39 -4.92 -4.97
N GLN A 182 -13.78 -5.78 -5.91
CA GLN A 182 -14.64 -5.42 -7.03
C GLN A 182 -16.10 -5.22 -6.61
N ASP A 183 -16.50 -5.75 -5.45
CA ASP A 183 -17.83 -5.53 -4.90
C ASP A 183 -18.07 -4.06 -4.53
N TYR A 184 -17.00 -3.24 -4.44
CA TYR A 184 -17.08 -1.77 -4.36
C TYR A 184 -18.03 -1.16 -5.41
N PHE A 185 -18.03 -1.70 -6.63
CA PHE A 185 -18.84 -1.19 -7.74
C PHE A 185 -20.30 -1.63 -7.68
N GLU A 186 -20.67 -2.49 -6.72
CA GLU A 186 -22.02 -3.01 -6.52
C GLU A 186 -22.44 -2.91 -5.04
N PRO A 187 -22.74 -1.70 -4.52
CA PRO A 187 -22.90 -1.46 -3.09
C PRO A 187 -24.02 -2.28 -2.43
N SER A 188 -25.05 -2.67 -3.18
CA SER A 188 -26.14 -3.54 -2.72
C SER A 188 -25.66 -4.91 -2.21
N LYS A 189 -24.44 -5.35 -2.54
CA LYS A 189 -23.86 -6.58 -2.00
C LYS A 189 -23.60 -6.52 -0.50
N PHE A 190 -23.46 -5.31 0.04
CA PHE A 190 -23.19 -5.07 1.46
C PHE A 190 -24.45 -4.84 2.30
N ASP A 191 -25.64 -5.12 1.75
CA ASP A 191 -26.89 -4.96 2.48
C ASP A 191 -26.86 -5.71 3.82
N GLY A 192 -27.28 -5.01 4.87
CA GLY A 192 -27.30 -5.49 6.25
C GLY A 192 -25.97 -5.42 7.01
N MET A 193 -24.88 -4.88 6.45
CA MET A 193 -23.62 -4.67 7.18
C MET A 193 -23.66 -3.34 7.95
N ASP A 194 -23.13 -3.32 9.18
CA ASP A 194 -23.16 -2.12 10.04
C ASP A 194 -22.21 -1.00 9.55
N LEU A 195 -21.03 -1.36 9.05
CA LEU A 195 -20.06 -0.41 8.51
C LEU A 195 -19.29 -1.01 7.35
N VAL A 196 -19.24 -0.28 6.25
CA VAL A 196 -18.37 -0.59 5.11
C VAL A 196 -17.54 0.63 4.74
N GLN A 197 -16.24 0.42 4.63
CA GLN A 197 -15.28 1.43 4.20
C GLN A 197 -14.44 0.90 3.04
N VAL A 198 -14.05 1.78 2.12
CA VAL A 198 -13.19 1.42 0.98
C VAL A 198 -12.15 2.52 0.76
N VAL A 199 -10.93 2.11 0.46
CA VAL A 199 -9.85 3.00 0.03
C VAL A 199 -9.63 2.79 -1.47
N THR A 200 -9.69 3.86 -2.23
CA THR A 200 -9.41 3.86 -3.67
C THR A 200 -8.21 4.75 -4.00
N ILE A 201 -7.54 4.44 -5.10
CA ILE A 201 -6.47 5.27 -5.68
C ILE A 201 -6.86 5.62 -7.11
N THR A 202 -6.57 6.85 -7.53
CA THR A 202 -6.76 7.30 -8.92
C THR A 202 -5.56 8.12 -9.36
N PHE A 203 -5.07 7.82 -10.56
CA PHE A 203 -4.02 8.60 -11.20
C PHE A 203 -4.62 9.49 -12.28
N THR A 204 -4.29 10.79 -12.28
CA THR A 204 -4.87 11.78 -13.20
C THR A 204 -3.80 12.60 -13.90
N ASP A 205 -4.09 13.06 -15.10
CA ASP A 205 -3.26 13.98 -15.91
C ASP A 205 -3.48 15.47 -15.53
N LYS A 206 -4.34 15.73 -14.55
CA LYS A 206 -4.63 17.06 -14.02
C LYS A 206 -3.88 17.33 -12.73
N GLU A 207 -3.57 18.59 -12.52
CA GLU A 207 -3.08 19.12 -11.24
C GLU A 207 -4.28 19.56 -10.39
N PHE A 208 -4.15 19.53 -9.05
CA PHE A 208 -5.21 19.89 -8.11
C PHE A 208 -5.66 21.34 -8.24
#